data_AF-A0A4U0W135-F1
#
_entry.id   AF-A0A4U0W135-F1
#
_cell.length_a   1.000
_cell.length_b   1.000
_cell.length_c   1.000
_cell.angle_alpha   90.00
_cell.angle_beta   90.00
_cell.angle_gamma   90.00
#
_symmetry.space_group_name_H-M   'P 1'
#
loop_
_entity.id
_entity.type
_entity.pdbx_description
1 polymer ?
#
loop_
_entity_poly.entity_id
_entity_poly.type
_entity_poly.pdbx_seq_one_letter_code
_entity_poly.pdbx_strand_id
1 'polypeptide(L)'
;MARRGKDSRLLLSLVNEDRLRAILARMLSETEFLSDHGIRSLSKIHKEHPVSMDVNGQHYSVSYIPGDSDSGLFGGNSNWRGPVWIAVNFLLIESLLRFYMFYGNTFKVECPTGSGDYMHLGHVAEEIQHRLTHLMAADKDGKRAINDGNAMLDHDPHWKDYLFFYEFFDGDSGRGLGASHQTGWTGLMAKMIHDTGVNCRLPQTPRTPTAAASHYFDDTFIRQRRQSMSRTARPGGPARSLTRTRSIGARSDWSEKTAGTNGNAGDAGGDGDDDGFSNGAPTPSRTWSIYKDDDSKAGLPRPEDDPDDPINKFVADQLARIKSNESQEFAEEIAAQNDGANDE
;
A
#
# COMPACT_ATOMS: atom_id res chain seq x y z
N MET A 1 26.73 -14.75 -15.94
CA MET A 1 25.50 -14.92 -15.14
C MET A 1 25.90 -15.55 -13.81
N ALA A 2 26.05 -14.79 -12.72
CA ALA A 2 26.57 -15.33 -11.45
C ALA A 2 25.76 -14.96 -10.19
N ARG A 3 24.79 -14.03 -10.29
CA ARG A 3 23.96 -13.66 -9.14
C ARG A 3 22.64 -14.40 -9.18
N ARG A 4 22.41 -15.26 -8.18
CA ARG A 4 21.11 -15.86 -7.90
C ARG A 4 20.31 -14.89 -7.03
N GLY A 5 19.02 -14.72 -7.34
CA GLY A 5 18.09 -13.91 -6.55
C GLY A 5 17.49 -14.69 -5.39
N LYS A 6 16.44 -14.13 -4.79
CA LYS A 6 15.61 -14.79 -3.77
C LYS A 6 15.17 -16.17 -4.27
N ASP A 7 15.23 -17.18 -3.40
CA ASP A 7 14.90 -18.58 -3.71
C ASP A 7 15.67 -19.15 -4.92
N SER A 8 16.92 -18.75 -5.10
CA SER A 8 17.79 -19.18 -6.21
C SER A 8 17.29 -18.82 -7.62
N ARG A 9 16.38 -17.85 -7.72
CA ARG A 9 15.81 -17.38 -9.00
C ARG A 9 16.88 -16.81 -9.92
N LEU A 10 16.65 -16.95 -11.23
CA LEU A 10 17.44 -16.32 -12.28
C LEU A 10 16.61 -15.19 -12.89
N LEU A 11 17.26 -14.06 -13.16
CA LEU A 11 16.65 -12.90 -13.81
C LEU A 11 17.22 -12.76 -15.22
N LEU A 12 16.35 -12.88 -16.21
CA LEU A 12 16.64 -12.51 -17.60
C LEU A 12 16.07 -11.11 -17.84
N SER A 13 16.94 -10.11 -17.87
CA SER A 13 16.56 -8.71 -18.03
C SER A 13 17.64 -7.93 -18.77
N LEU A 14 17.22 -6.98 -19.62
CA LEU A 14 18.11 -5.98 -20.24
C LEU A 14 18.56 -4.90 -19.25
N VAL A 15 17.83 -4.77 -18.15
CA VAL A 15 18.02 -3.78 -17.09
C VAL A 15 18.63 -4.50 -15.88
N ASN A 16 19.87 -4.13 -15.55
CA ASN A 16 20.56 -4.58 -14.33
C ASN A 16 20.17 -3.69 -13.13
N GLU A 17 20.70 -4.01 -11.94
CA GLU A 17 20.38 -3.26 -10.72
C GLU A 17 20.65 -1.76 -10.83
N ASP A 18 21.83 -1.36 -11.34
CA ASP A 18 22.22 0.06 -11.44
C ASP A 18 21.31 0.84 -12.40
N ARG A 19 21.03 0.26 -13.57
CA ARG A 19 20.08 0.85 -14.54
C ARG A 19 18.68 0.92 -13.96
N LEU A 20 18.26 -0.10 -13.21
CA LEU A 20 16.95 -0.10 -12.57
C LEU A 20 16.84 1.04 -11.56
N ARG A 21 17.85 1.26 -10.70
CA ARG A 21 17.88 2.41 -9.77
C ARG A 21 17.78 3.73 -10.52
N ALA A 22 18.56 3.91 -11.60
CA ALA A 22 18.55 5.14 -12.38
C ALA A 22 17.19 5.42 -13.04
N ILE A 23 16.55 4.39 -13.60
CA ILE A 23 15.21 4.50 -14.19
C ILE A 23 14.18 4.87 -13.12
N LEU A 24 14.18 4.15 -12.00
CA LEU A 24 13.19 4.35 -10.93
C LEU A 24 13.33 5.73 -10.27
N ALA A 25 14.54 6.25 -10.12
CA ALA A 25 14.75 7.60 -9.60
C ALA A 25 14.01 8.67 -10.42
N ARG A 26 13.92 8.50 -11.75
CA ARG A 26 13.18 9.40 -12.64
C ARG A 26 11.69 9.07 -12.70
N MET A 27 11.37 7.78 -12.83
CA MET A 27 9.99 7.31 -12.93
C MET A 27 9.17 7.68 -11.68
N LEU A 28 9.77 7.60 -10.50
CA LEU A 28 9.12 7.85 -9.21
C LEU A 28 9.24 9.30 -8.72
N SER A 29 9.77 10.20 -9.54
CA SER A 29 9.86 11.62 -9.23
C SER A 29 8.56 12.35 -9.54
N GLU A 30 8.02 13.08 -8.57
CA GLU A 30 6.77 13.83 -8.73
C GLU A 30 6.89 15.05 -9.66
N THR A 31 8.11 15.60 -9.78
CA THR A 31 8.43 16.68 -10.72
C THR A 31 8.63 16.18 -12.15
N GLU A 32 8.63 14.87 -12.36
CA GLU A 32 8.84 14.22 -13.66
C GLU A 32 7.66 13.30 -14.01
N PHE A 33 7.80 12.00 -13.79
CA PHE A 33 6.86 11.00 -14.30
C PHE A 33 5.75 10.65 -13.32
N LEU A 34 5.99 10.68 -12.01
CA LEU A 34 5.00 10.26 -11.01
C LEU A 34 3.97 11.38 -10.78
N SER A 35 2.73 11.19 -11.19
CA SER A 35 1.62 12.08 -10.84
C SER A 35 0.83 11.53 -9.66
N ASP A 36 -0.10 12.31 -9.13
CA ASP A 36 -1.09 11.81 -8.16
C ASP A 36 -2.00 10.70 -8.72
N HIS A 37 -1.96 10.49 -10.04
CA HIS A 37 -2.86 9.62 -10.79
C HIS A 37 -2.15 8.45 -11.50
N GLY A 38 -0.83 8.30 -11.33
CA GLY A 38 -0.03 7.24 -11.94
C GLY A 38 1.23 7.75 -12.63
N ILE A 39 1.81 6.95 -13.51
CA ILE A 39 2.99 7.31 -14.30
C ILE A 39 2.55 8.00 -15.60
N ARG A 40 3.02 9.24 -15.81
CA ARG A 40 2.82 10.04 -17.03
C ARG A 40 3.50 9.40 -18.23
N SER A 41 2.94 9.58 -19.42
CA SER A 41 3.56 9.10 -20.67
C SER A 41 4.80 9.88 -21.10
N LEU A 42 4.95 11.12 -20.63
CA LEU A 42 6.14 11.96 -20.83
C LEU A 42 6.48 12.69 -19.53
N SER A 43 7.77 12.86 -19.25
CA SER A 43 8.23 13.60 -18.06
C SER A 43 7.72 15.03 -18.07
N LYS A 44 7.18 15.49 -16.94
CA LYS A 44 6.68 16.86 -16.75
C LYS A 44 7.76 17.93 -16.93
N ILE A 45 9.04 17.57 -16.79
CA ILE A 45 10.17 18.48 -17.05
C ILE A 45 10.16 19.04 -18.48
N HIS A 46 9.62 18.28 -19.44
CA HIS A 46 9.51 18.71 -20.84
C HIS A 46 8.44 19.78 -21.08
N LYS A 47 7.74 20.22 -20.03
CA LYS A 47 6.91 21.43 -20.09
C LYS A 47 7.77 22.68 -20.25
N GLU A 48 8.87 22.76 -19.50
CA GLU A 48 9.81 23.89 -19.50
C GLU A 48 11.02 23.62 -20.41
N HIS A 49 11.35 22.35 -20.61
CA HIS A 49 12.46 21.91 -21.45
C HIS A 49 12.01 20.94 -22.56
N PRO A 50 11.23 21.40 -23.55
CA PRO A 50 10.81 20.56 -24.67
C PRO A 50 12.00 19.90 -25.38
N VAL A 51 11.80 18.70 -25.89
CA VAL A 51 12.80 18.06 -26.75
C VAL A 51 12.56 18.58 -28.17
N SER A 52 13.56 19.23 -28.75
CA SER A 52 13.46 19.81 -30.09
C SER A 52 14.62 19.41 -31.00
N MET A 53 14.36 19.35 -32.30
CA MET A 53 15.35 19.07 -33.32
C MET A 53 15.03 19.81 -34.62
N ASP A 54 16.06 20.39 -35.25
CA ASP A 54 15.95 20.94 -36.59
C ASP A 54 16.32 19.89 -37.63
N VAL A 55 15.40 19.60 -38.55
CA VAL A 55 15.59 18.63 -39.64
C VAL A 55 15.19 19.28 -40.96
N ASN A 56 16.14 19.37 -41.91
CA ASN A 56 15.93 19.97 -43.24
C ASN A 56 15.30 21.38 -43.20
N GLY A 57 15.72 22.22 -42.24
CA GLY A 57 15.20 23.59 -42.08
C GLY A 57 13.83 23.68 -41.43
N GLN A 58 13.28 22.56 -40.93
CA GLN A 58 12.06 22.53 -40.14
C GLN A 58 12.37 22.25 -38.68
N HIS A 59 11.74 23.01 -37.79
CA HIS A 59 11.86 22.85 -36.35
C HIS A 59 10.77 21.91 -35.83
N TYR A 60 11.16 20.81 -35.19
CA TYR A 60 10.26 19.87 -34.52
C TYR A 60 10.45 19.98 -33.02
N SER A 61 9.36 19.96 -32.25
CA SER A 61 9.41 20.05 -30.80
C SER A 61 8.31 19.20 -30.15
N VAL A 62 8.66 18.55 -29.03
CA VAL A 62 7.75 17.76 -28.21
C VAL A 62 7.80 18.31 -26.78
N SER A 63 6.71 18.95 -26.37
CA SER A 63 6.48 19.46 -25.01
C SER A 63 5.55 18.53 -24.22
N TYR A 64 5.59 18.66 -22.89
CA TYR A 64 4.65 17.99 -22.00
C TYR A 64 3.25 18.60 -22.11
N ILE A 65 2.25 17.76 -22.35
CA ILE A 65 0.83 18.10 -22.42
C ILE A 65 0.04 17.06 -21.63
N PRO A 66 -0.61 17.45 -20.51
CA PRO A 66 -1.21 16.50 -19.60
C PRO A 66 -2.50 15.86 -20.11
N GLY A 67 -3.25 16.54 -20.99
CA GLY A 67 -4.58 16.12 -21.44
C GLY A 67 -4.66 15.84 -22.94
N ASP A 68 -5.70 16.34 -23.61
CA ASP A 68 -5.88 16.19 -25.06
C ASP A 68 -4.70 16.80 -25.84
N SER A 69 -4.48 16.32 -27.07
CA SER A 69 -3.41 16.85 -27.93
C SER A 69 -3.72 18.29 -28.32
N ASP A 70 -2.68 19.14 -28.32
CA ASP A 70 -2.75 20.53 -28.83
C ASP A 70 -2.57 20.63 -30.35
N SER A 71 -2.46 19.50 -31.05
CA SER A 71 -2.29 19.45 -32.51
C SER A 71 -3.26 18.44 -33.13
N GLY A 72 -3.68 18.70 -34.37
CA GLY A 72 -4.58 17.83 -35.14
C GLY A 72 -3.94 16.56 -35.71
N LEU A 73 -2.66 16.29 -35.41
CA LEU A 73 -2.00 15.05 -35.83
C LEU A 73 -2.79 13.84 -35.28
N PHE A 74 -3.06 12.85 -36.13
CA PHE A 74 -3.82 11.64 -35.80
C PHE A 74 -5.21 11.90 -35.20
N GLY A 75 -5.89 12.96 -35.64
CA GLY A 75 -7.26 13.29 -35.21
C GLY A 75 -7.34 14.10 -33.92
N GLY A 76 -6.20 14.50 -33.35
CA GLY A 76 -6.09 15.49 -32.27
C GLY A 76 -6.65 15.12 -30.89
N ASN A 77 -7.27 13.94 -30.76
CA ASN A 77 -7.79 13.47 -29.48
C ASN A 77 -6.72 12.71 -28.67
N SER A 78 -6.06 11.73 -29.28
CA SER A 78 -5.11 10.85 -28.58
C SER A 78 -3.77 11.56 -28.31
N ASN A 79 -3.25 11.44 -27.09
CA ASN A 79 -2.02 12.10 -26.68
C ASN A 79 -1.12 11.21 -25.80
N TRP A 80 0.16 11.12 -26.18
CA TRP A 80 1.21 10.36 -25.48
C TRP A 80 2.28 11.27 -24.87
N ARG A 81 2.01 12.58 -24.80
CA ARG A 81 2.97 13.60 -24.34
C ARG A 81 2.74 14.01 -22.89
N GLY A 82 2.15 13.16 -22.06
CA GLY A 82 1.90 13.50 -20.67
C GLY A 82 0.75 12.77 -19.98
N PRO A 83 -0.34 12.37 -20.67
CA PRO A 83 -1.43 11.66 -20.01
C PRO A 83 -0.99 10.34 -19.41
N VAL A 84 -1.77 9.85 -18.44
CA VAL A 84 -1.62 8.54 -17.83
C VAL A 84 -2.41 7.50 -18.63
N TRP A 85 -1.72 6.44 -19.02
CA TRP A 85 -2.29 5.31 -19.75
C TRP A 85 -2.24 4.05 -18.89
N ILE A 86 -3.40 3.43 -18.64
CA ILE A 86 -3.49 2.24 -17.78
C ILE A 86 -2.69 1.08 -18.36
N ALA A 87 -2.68 0.89 -19.69
CA ALA A 87 -1.91 -0.18 -20.34
C ALA A 87 -0.42 -0.15 -19.96
N VAL A 88 0.21 1.01 -20.09
CA VAL A 88 1.65 1.17 -19.82
C VAL A 88 1.93 1.10 -18.32
N ASN A 89 1.09 1.74 -17.51
CA ASN A 89 1.21 1.68 -16.06
C ASN A 89 1.11 0.24 -15.54
N PHE A 90 0.18 -0.55 -16.07
CA PHE A 90 0.04 -1.95 -15.71
C PHE A 90 1.28 -2.77 -16.06
N LEU A 91 1.90 -2.54 -17.23
CA LEU A 91 3.17 -3.19 -17.59
C LEU A 91 4.32 -2.79 -16.67
N LEU A 92 4.36 -1.53 -16.20
CA LEU A 92 5.35 -1.06 -15.23
C LEU A 92 5.15 -1.75 -13.87
N ILE A 93 3.92 -1.82 -13.37
CA ILE A 93 3.56 -2.57 -12.15
C ILE A 93 4.00 -4.03 -12.26
N GLU A 94 3.60 -4.70 -13.33
CA GLU A 94 3.97 -6.08 -13.61
C GLU A 94 5.49 -6.30 -13.69
N SER A 95 6.23 -5.32 -14.23
CA SER A 95 7.69 -5.35 -14.27
C SER A 95 8.30 -5.18 -12.89
N LEU A 96 7.81 -4.22 -12.09
CA LEU A 96 8.24 -4.00 -10.70
C LEU A 96 8.05 -5.27 -9.85
N LEU A 97 6.90 -5.94 -9.99
CA LEU A 97 6.62 -7.19 -9.30
C LEU A 97 7.58 -8.32 -9.71
N ARG A 98 7.92 -8.45 -10.99
CA ARG A 98 8.92 -9.45 -11.46
C ARG A 98 10.31 -9.17 -10.90
N PHE A 99 10.73 -7.90 -10.87
CA PHE A 99 11.99 -7.54 -10.22
C PHE A 99 11.94 -7.76 -8.71
N TYR A 100 10.81 -7.50 -8.06
CA TYR A 100 10.61 -7.81 -6.64
C TYR A 100 10.77 -9.30 -6.36
N MET A 101 10.20 -10.19 -7.18
CA MET A 101 10.38 -11.64 -7.01
C MET A 101 11.85 -12.06 -7.05
N PHE A 102 12.70 -11.33 -7.79
CA PHE A 102 14.14 -11.62 -7.85
C PHE A 102 14.93 -10.99 -6.69
N TYR A 103 14.71 -9.71 -6.40
CA TYR A 103 15.49 -8.96 -5.41
C TYR A 103 14.96 -9.06 -3.97
N GLY A 104 13.69 -9.41 -3.79
CA GLY A 104 13.00 -9.44 -2.51
C GLY A 104 12.99 -8.07 -1.81
N ASN A 105 13.01 -8.10 -0.48
CA ASN A 105 12.93 -6.92 0.38
C ASN A 105 14.25 -6.12 0.48
N THR A 106 15.34 -6.66 -0.07
CA THR A 106 16.70 -6.08 0.04
C THR A 106 16.92 -4.91 -0.91
N PHE A 107 16.33 -4.95 -2.10
CA PHE A 107 16.41 -3.86 -3.06
C PHE A 107 15.33 -2.83 -2.75
N LYS A 108 15.75 -1.70 -2.17
CA LYS A 108 14.88 -0.57 -1.87
C LYS A 108 15.24 0.63 -2.73
N VAL A 109 14.21 1.39 -3.09
CA VAL A 109 14.30 2.68 -3.78
C VAL A 109 13.42 3.69 -3.05
N GLU A 110 13.75 4.95 -3.22
CA GLU A 110 12.97 6.05 -2.68
C GLU A 110 11.68 6.21 -3.51
N CYS A 111 10.53 6.32 -2.85
CA CYS A 111 9.25 6.46 -3.54
C CYS A 111 8.24 7.24 -2.66
N PRO A 112 7.86 8.47 -3.05
CA PRO A 112 8.35 9.23 -4.20
C PRO A 112 9.84 9.60 -4.12
N THR A 113 10.51 9.82 -5.24
CA THR A 113 11.89 10.33 -5.26
C THR A 113 11.97 11.68 -4.53
N GLY A 114 12.94 11.86 -3.65
CA GLY A 114 13.13 13.04 -2.80
C GLY A 114 12.28 13.08 -1.52
N SER A 115 11.48 12.05 -1.22
CA SER A 115 10.65 11.98 -0.01
C SER A 115 11.39 11.53 1.26
N GLY A 116 12.53 10.85 1.12
CA GLY A 116 13.22 10.13 2.18
C GLY A 116 12.62 8.76 2.52
N ASP A 117 11.48 8.40 1.92
CA ASP A 117 10.78 7.14 2.21
C ASP A 117 11.25 6.03 1.23
N TYR A 118 11.93 5.02 1.77
CA TYR A 118 12.48 3.89 1.00
C TYR A 118 11.62 2.64 1.13
N MET A 119 11.26 2.06 -0.02
CA MET A 119 10.43 0.86 -0.08
C MET A 119 10.95 -0.15 -1.11
N HIS A 120 10.65 -1.43 -0.91
CA HIS A 120 10.96 -2.46 -1.90
C HIS A 120 9.97 -2.38 -3.08
N LEU A 121 10.32 -3.02 -4.19
CA LEU A 121 9.59 -2.89 -5.46
C LEU A 121 8.13 -3.35 -5.42
N GLY A 122 7.79 -4.28 -4.51
CA GLY A 122 6.40 -4.67 -4.23
C GLY A 122 5.55 -3.50 -3.73
N HIS A 123 6.04 -2.74 -2.74
CA HIS A 123 5.35 -1.55 -2.24
C HIS A 123 5.36 -0.40 -3.26
N VAL A 124 6.40 -0.26 -4.09
CA VAL A 124 6.38 0.70 -5.21
C VAL A 124 5.24 0.38 -6.18
N ALA A 125 5.09 -0.90 -6.53
CA ALA A 125 4.01 -1.35 -7.41
C ALA A 125 2.63 -1.07 -6.80
N GLU A 126 2.46 -1.35 -5.50
CA GLU A 126 1.24 -1.08 -4.76
C GLU A 126 0.92 0.43 -4.69
N GLU A 127 1.91 1.30 -4.48
CA GLU A 127 1.71 2.75 -4.49
C GLU A 127 1.22 3.27 -5.85
N ILE A 128 1.78 2.75 -6.95
CA ILE A 128 1.31 3.10 -8.30
C ILE A 128 -0.12 2.58 -8.53
N GLN A 129 -0.41 1.33 -8.12
CA GLN A 129 -1.75 0.76 -8.20
C GLN A 129 -2.77 1.61 -7.43
N HIS A 130 -2.45 2.02 -6.20
CA HIS A 130 -3.32 2.90 -5.41
C HIS A 130 -3.61 4.22 -6.12
N ARG A 131 -2.59 4.90 -6.65
CA ARG A 131 -2.77 6.15 -7.42
C ARG A 131 -3.70 5.96 -8.63
N LEU A 132 -3.57 4.84 -9.34
CA LEU A 132 -4.44 4.53 -10.47
C LEU A 132 -5.87 4.23 -10.02
N THR A 133 -6.06 3.44 -8.95
CA THR A 133 -7.41 3.17 -8.42
C THR A 133 -8.10 4.44 -7.90
N HIS A 134 -7.35 5.41 -7.38
CA HIS A 134 -7.87 6.70 -6.92
C HIS A 134 -8.47 7.55 -8.03
N LEU A 135 -8.16 7.28 -9.31
CA LEU A 135 -8.85 7.91 -10.43
C LEU A 135 -10.37 7.67 -10.34
N MET A 136 -10.77 6.43 -10.04
CA MET A 136 -12.17 5.97 -10.04
C MET A 136 -12.80 5.89 -8.64
N ALA A 137 -12.00 6.01 -7.59
CA ALA A 137 -12.51 6.01 -6.23
C ALA A 137 -13.10 7.38 -5.86
N ALA A 138 -14.25 7.37 -5.19
CA ALA A 138 -14.84 8.58 -4.64
C ALA A 138 -13.97 9.09 -3.48
N ASP A 139 -13.69 10.39 -3.46
CA ASP A 139 -13.05 11.06 -2.35
C ASP A 139 -14.05 11.32 -1.19
N LYS A 140 -13.57 12.04 -0.17
CA LYS A 140 -14.39 12.41 1.00
C LYS A 140 -15.62 13.26 0.67
N ASP A 141 -15.59 13.98 -0.45
CA ASP A 141 -16.68 14.84 -0.91
C ASP A 141 -17.59 14.10 -1.91
N GLY A 142 -17.29 12.82 -2.20
CA GLY A 142 -18.02 12.00 -3.15
C GLY A 142 -17.57 12.17 -4.61
N LYS A 143 -16.48 12.91 -4.86
CA LYS A 143 -16.01 13.23 -6.20
C LYS A 143 -14.98 12.23 -6.70
N ARG A 144 -14.89 12.07 -8.02
CA ARG A 144 -13.86 11.23 -8.66
C ARG A 144 -13.02 12.08 -9.60
N ALA A 145 -11.72 11.81 -9.66
CA ALA A 145 -10.84 12.53 -10.58
C ALA A 145 -11.33 12.40 -12.03
N ILE A 146 -11.79 11.20 -12.43
CA ILE A 146 -12.27 10.95 -13.79
C ILE A 146 -13.45 11.82 -14.21
N ASN A 147 -14.25 12.30 -13.26
CA ASN A 147 -15.47 13.05 -13.52
C ASN A 147 -15.22 14.55 -13.73
N ASP A 148 -14.00 15.04 -13.47
CA ASP A 148 -13.61 16.45 -13.66
C ASP A 148 -14.54 17.46 -12.96
N GLY A 149 -15.06 17.10 -11.79
CA GLY A 149 -16.00 17.95 -11.03
C GLY A 149 -17.41 18.05 -11.64
N ASN A 150 -17.79 17.13 -12.53
CA ASN A 150 -19.15 17.03 -13.04
C ASN A 150 -20.12 16.60 -11.93
N ALA A 151 -20.91 17.55 -11.44
CA ALA A 151 -21.85 17.33 -10.33
C ALA A 151 -22.89 16.22 -10.60
N MET A 152 -23.28 16.01 -11.86
CA MET A 152 -24.18 14.90 -12.21
C MET A 152 -23.49 13.56 -11.97
N LEU A 153 -22.26 13.39 -12.47
CA LEU A 153 -21.51 12.14 -12.33
C LEU A 153 -20.94 11.93 -10.91
N ASP A 154 -20.78 13.00 -10.12
CA ASP A 154 -20.27 12.90 -8.74
C ASP A 154 -21.39 12.71 -7.70
N HIS A 155 -22.55 13.34 -7.87
CA HIS A 155 -23.53 13.48 -6.79
C HIS A 155 -24.96 13.04 -7.13
N ASP A 156 -25.34 12.96 -8.41
CA ASP A 156 -26.70 12.57 -8.77
C ASP A 156 -26.95 11.10 -8.38
N PRO A 157 -28.00 10.78 -7.60
CA PRO A 157 -28.28 9.41 -7.16
C PRO A 157 -28.45 8.41 -8.30
N HIS A 158 -28.81 8.86 -9.50
CA HIS A 158 -28.97 8.02 -10.68
C HIS A 158 -27.68 7.86 -11.49
N TRP A 159 -26.67 8.70 -11.30
CA TRP A 159 -25.45 8.69 -12.14
C TRP A 159 -24.16 8.42 -11.38
N LYS A 160 -24.10 8.74 -10.09
CA LYS A 160 -22.87 8.72 -9.28
C LYS A 160 -22.16 7.37 -9.15
N ASP A 161 -22.86 6.28 -9.47
CA ASP A 161 -22.36 4.91 -9.39
C ASP A 161 -22.03 4.31 -10.77
N TYR A 162 -22.29 5.03 -11.87
CA TYR A 162 -21.92 4.62 -13.23
C TYR A 162 -20.55 5.17 -13.60
N LEU A 163 -19.53 4.30 -13.58
CA LEU A 163 -18.16 4.65 -13.91
C LEU A 163 -17.89 4.48 -15.40
N PHE A 164 -17.40 5.52 -16.05
CA PHE A 164 -16.91 5.44 -17.42
C PHE A 164 -15.46 4.98 -17.47
N PHE A 165 -15.19 4.12 -18.44
CA PHE A 165 -13.85 3.66 -18.78
C PHE A 165 -13.34 4.56 -19.91
N TYR A 166 -12.30 5.32 -19.62
CA TYR A 166 -11.69 6.26 -20.57
C TYR A 166 -10.47 5.67 -21.25
N GLU A 167 -10.07 6.24 -22.38
CA GLU A 167 -8.88 5.86 -23.13
C GLU A 167 -7.61 6.14 -22.33
N PHE A 168 -7.52 7.37 -21.80
CA PHE A 168 -6.41 7.83 -20.98
C PHE A 168 -6.92 8.88 -19.98
N PHE A 169 -6.03 9.29 -19.09
CA PHE A 169 -6.34 10.22 -18.00
C PHE A 169 -5.38 11.38 -18.00
N ASP A 170 -5.89 12.58 -17.73
CA ASP A 170 -5.04 13.76 -17.67
C ASP A 170 -3.94 13.59 -16.61
N GLY A 171 -2.69 13.84 -17.01
CA GLY A 171 -1.51 13.57 -16.19
C GLY A 171 -1.35 14.46 -14.95
N ASP A 172 -2.14 15.53 -14.83
CA ASP A 172 -2.12 16.46 -13.70
C ASP A 172 -3.42 16.46 -12.89
N SER A 173 -4.59 16.34 -13.53
CA SER A 173 -5.91 16.38 -12.88
C SER A 173 -6.59 15.02 -12.74
N GLY A 174 -6.18 14.03 -13.52
CA GLY A 174 -6.79 12.70 -13.53
C GLY A 174 -8.15 12.61 -14.23
N ARG A 175 -8.62 13.69 -14.88
CA ARG A 175 -9.89 13.64 -15.64
C ARG A 175 -9.82 12.61 -16.76
N GLY A 176 -10.93 11.93 -17.01
CA GLY A 176 -11.04 10.94 -18.07
C GLY A 176 -11.10 11.59 -19.45
N LEU A 177 -10.32 11.10 -20.40
CA LEU A 177 -10.16 11.67 -21.74
C LEU A 177 -10.21 10.59 -22.84
N GLY A 178 -10.33 11.04 -24.08
CA GLY A 178 -10.44 10.15 -25.24
C GLY A 178 -11.78 9.41 -25.31
N ALA A 179 -11.79 8.23 -25.92
CA ALA A 179 -13.00 7.43 -26.03
C ALA A 179 -13.56 7.03 -24.65
N SER A 180 -14.87 7.20 -24.47
CA SER A 180 -15.60 6.63 -23.33
C SER A 180 -16.01 5.18 -23.63
N HIS A 181 -16.21 4.38 -22.58
CA HIS A 181 -16.48 2.93 -22.66
C HIS A 181 -15.31 2.09 -23.19
N GLN A 182 -14.09 2.55 -22.96
CA GLN A 182 -12.88 1.81 -23.29
C GLN A 182 -12.58 0.73 -22.25
N THR A 183 -13.44 -0.29 -22.18
CA THR A 183 -13.19 -1.53 -21.41
C THR A 183 -12.16 -2.44 -22.09
N GLY A 184 -11.22 -1.85 -22.83
CA GLY A 184 -9.99 -2.48 -23.28
C GLY A 184 -8.97 -2.48 -22.14
N TRP A 185 -7.85 -1.77 -22.30
CA TRP A 185 -6.82 -1.73 -21.26
C TRP A 185 -7.28 -1.11 -19.94
N THR A 186 -8.26 -0.19 -19.94
CA THR A 186 -8.78 0.40 -18.68
C THR A 186 -9.54 -0.63 -17.85
N GLY A 187 -9.98 -1.74 -18.46
CA GLY A 187 -10.51 -2.91 -17.75
C GLY A 187 -9.52 -3.55 -16.78
N LEU A 188 -8.21 -3.33 -16.95
CA LEU A 188 -7.16 -3.78 -16.01
C LEU A 188 -7.31 -3.15 -14.61
N MET A 189 -8.12 -2.09 -14.47
CA MET A 189 -8.51 -1.56 -13.16
C MET A 189 -9.08 -2.66 -12.24
N ALA A 190 -9.87 -3.59 -12.79
CA ALA A 190 -10.43 -4.70 -12.02
C ALA A 190 -9.32 -5.60 -11.43
N LYS A 191 -8.25 -5.87 -12.20
CA LYS A 191 -7.09 -6.64 -11.71
C LYS A 191 -6.35 -5.88 -10.63
N MET A 192 -6.12 -4.57 -10.80
CA MET A 192 -5.45 -3.75 -9.77
C MET A 192 -6.26 -3.69 -8.47
N ILE A 193 -7.59 -3.56 -8.56
CA ILE A 193 -8.49 -3.59 -7.41
C ILE A 193 -8.45 -4.98 -6.75
N HIS A 194 -8.47 -6.07 -7.53
CA HIS A 194 -8.32 -7.42 -6.98
C HIS A 194 -6.99 -7.58 -6.23
N ASP A 195 -5.90 -7.07 -6.80
CA ASP A 195 -4.55 -7.21 -6.25
C ASP A 195 -4.25 -6.30 -5.07
N THR A 196 -5.03 -5.24 -4.85
CA THR A 196 -4.79 -4.25 -3.78
C THR A 196 -6.00 -4.06 -2.87
N GLY A 197 -7.13 -4.73 -3.13
CA GLY A 197 -8.42 -4.42 -2.53
C GLY A 197 -8.47 -4.52 -1.00
N VAL A 198 -7.57 -5.27 -0.39
CA VAL A 198 -7.44 -5.38 1.08
C VAL A 198 -6.69 -4.18 1.68
N ASN A 199 -5.74 -3.60 0.93
CA ASN A 199 -4.89 -2.49 1.35
C ASN A 199 -5.26 -1.16 0.69
N CYS A 200 -6.30 -1.16 -0.13
CA CYS A 200 -6.74 0.01 -0.87
C CYS A 200 -7.08 1.14 0.12
N ARG A 201 -6.30 2.20 0.03
CA ARG A 201 -6.47 3.41 0.85
C ARG A 201 -7.45 4.37 0.17
N LEU A 202 -8.15 5.20 0.94
CA LEU A 202 -9.04 6.21 0.36
C LEU A 202 -8.23 7.30 -0.37
N PRO A 203 -8.79 7.94 -1.41
CA PRO A 203 -8.16 9.12 -2.02
C PRO A 203 -7.82 10.16 -0.95
N GLN A 204 -6.66 10.82 -1.11
CA GLN A 204 -6.17 11.87 -0.20
C GLN A 204 -5.79 11.40 1.22
N THR A 205 -5.63 10.09 1.45
CA THR A 205 -5.04 9.59 2.70
C THR A 205 -3.50 9.62 2.65
N PRO A 206 -2.83 9.92 3.78
CA PRO A 206 -1.36 9.96 3.82
C PRO A 206 -0.71 8.66 3.37
N ARG A 207 0.39 8.78 2.63
CA ARG A 207 1.05 7.69 1.89
C ARG A 207 2.03 6.88 2.73
N THR A 208 2.70 7.53 3.67
CA THR A 208 3.79 6.95 4.45
C THR A 208 3.57 7.21 5.94
N PRO A 209 4.18 6.43 6.85
CA PRO A 209 4.08 6.68 8.29
C PRO A 209 4.50 8.10 8.64
N THR A 210 5.51 8.65 7.96
CA THR A 210 5.97 10.03 8.11
C THR A 210 4.88 11.03 7.71
N ALA A 211 4.27 10.85 6.52
CA ALA A 211 3.17 11.69 6.07
C ALA A 211 1.91 11.52 6.92
N ALA A 212 1.64 10.32 7.43
CA ALA A 212 0.54 10.05 8.35
C ALA A 212 0.80 10.75 9.68
N ALA A 213 2.03 10.72 10.17
CA ALA A 213 2.39 11.39 11.41
C ALA A 213 2.27 12.90 11.29
N SER A 214 2.69 13.51 10.18
CA SER A 214 2.44 14.94 9.95
C SER A 214 0.94 15.24 9.83
N HIS A 215 0.20 14.43 9.07
CA HIS A 215 -1.23 14.64 8.85
C HIS A 215 -2.09 14.48 10.12
N TYR A 216 -1.78 13.51 10.99
CA TYR A 216 -2.58 13.19 12.17
C TYR A 216 -2.03 13.76 13.48
N PHE A 217 -0.73 14.02 13.58
CA PHE A 217 -0.08 14.48 14.83
C PHE A 217 0.48 15.91 14.76
N ASP A 218 0.11 16.70 13.75
CA ASP A 218 0.59 18.09 13.56
C ASP A 218 0.39 18.95 14.84
N ASP A 219 -0.73 18.80 15.54
CA ASP A 219 -1.02 19.53 16.79
C ASP A 219 -0.07 19.18 17.95
N THR A 220 0.48 17.96 17.99
CA THR A 220 1.41 17.51 19.04
C THR A 220 2.78 18.15 18.85
N PHE A 221 3.27 18.21 17.61
CA PHE A 221 4.55 18.83 17.27
C PHE A 221 4.46 20.37 17.24
N ILE A 222 3.33 20.94 16.83
CA ILE A 222 3.10 22.39 16.89
C ILE A 222 3.04 22.88 18.35
N ARG A 223 2.49 22.11 19.30
CA ARG A 223 2.47 22.48 20.72
C ARG A 223 3.87 22.51 21.35
N GLN A 224 4.72 21.51 21.06
CA GLN A 224 6.12 21.51 21.50
C GLN A 224 6.92 22.66 20.86
N ARG A 225 6.72 22.94 19.57
CA ARG A 225 7.41 24.04 18.87
C ARG A 225 6.94 25.44 19.29
N ARG A 226 5.67 25.58 19.69
CA ARG A 226 5.13 26.84 20.25
C ARG A 226 5.58 27.12 21.68
N GLN A 227 6.00 26.11 22.43
CA GLN A 227 6.66 26.33 23.73
C GLN A 227 8.11 26.80 23.57
N SER A 228 8.76 26.53 22.43
CA SER A 228 10.17 26.90 22.21
C SER A 228 10.41 28.15 21.35
N MET A 229 9.39 28.71 20.67
CA MET A 229 9.56 29.92 19.87
C MET A 229 8.50 31.00 20.15
N SER A 230 8.98 32.21 20.42
CA SER A 230 8.17 33.41 20.61
C SER A 230 7.31 33.72 19.39
N ARG A 231 6.12 34.27 19.66
CA ARG A 231 5.03 34.56 18.71
C ARG A 231 5.49 35.38 17.50
N THR A 232 5.52 34.78 16.32
CA THR A 232 5.15 35.44 15.05
C THR A 232 4.97 34.41 13.93
N ALA A 233 4.02 34.68 13.04
CA ALA A 233 3.62 33.97 11.82
C ALA A 233 2.62 32.80 11.96
N ARG A 234 1.39 33.04 11.46
CA ARG A 234 0.43 32.00 11.03
C ARG A 234 0.72 31.66 9.56
N PRO A 235 0.90 30.39 9.19
CA PRO A 235 0.60 29.94 7.84
C PRO A 235 -0.84 29.41 7.79
N GLY A 236 -1.56 29.74 6.71
CA GLY A 236 -2.87 29.15 6.41
C GLY A 236 -2.69 27.69 5.98
N GLY A 237 -3.14 26.76 6.82
CA GLY A 237 -3.26 25.33 6.51
C GLY A 237 -4.73 24.94 6.29
N PRO A 238 -4.98 23.82 5.59
CA PRO A 238 -6.33 23.39 5.23
C PRO A 238 -7.20 23.07 6.46
N ALA A 239 -8.50 23.31 6.32
CA ALA A 239 -9.48 23.17 7.38
C ALA A 239 -9.68 21.70 7.81
N ARG A 240 -9.82 21.52 9.12
CA ARG A 240 -10.00 20.25 9.83
C ARG A 240 -11.11 19.37 9.23
N SER A 241 -10.81 18.08 9.06
CA SER A 241 -11.80 17.04 8.78
C SER A 241 -12.37 16.49 10.10
N LEU A 242 -13.68 16.61 10.28
CA LEU A 242 -14.45 15.82 11.26
C LEU A 242 -14.81 14.51 10.56
N THR A 243 -13.98 13.49 10.70
CA THR A 243 -14.31 12.13 10.26
C THR A 243 -15.46 11.59 11.10
N ARG A 244 -16.68 11.57 10.53
CA ARG A 244 -17.72 10.63 10.96
C ARG A 244 -17.26 9.24 10.55
N THR A 245 -16.83 8.48 11.55
CA THR A 245 -16.61 7.04 11.55
C THR A 245 -17.60 6.29 10.66
N ARG A 246 -17.08 5.54 9.68
CA ARG A 246 -17.69 4.28 9.25
C ARG A 246 -16.66 3.19 9.48
N SER A 247 -16.89 2.42 10.55
CA SER A 247 -16.21 1.16 10.83
C SER A 247 -16.37 0.25 9.61
N ILE A 248 -15.25 -0.25 9.08
CA ILE A 248 -15.22 -1.27 8.02
C ILE A 248 -15.43 -2.68 8.58
N GLY A 249 -15.89 -2.80 9.82
CA GLY A 249 -16.17 -4.07 10.51
C GLY A 249 -17.58 -4.10 11.09
N ALA A 250 -18.59 -4.21 10.23
CA ALA A 250 -19.93 -4.65 10.58
C ALA A 250 -20.70 -4.96 9.28
N ARG A 251 -20.45 -6.14 8.69
CA ARG A 251 -21.39 -6.76 7.75
C ARG A 251 -21.96 -7.99 8.42
N SER A 252 -23.06 -7.81 9.11
CA SER A 252 -24.03 -8.85 9.40
C SER A 252 -25.35 -8.14 9.63
N ASP A 253 -26.26 -8.26 8.66
CA ASP A 253 -27.71 -8.25 8.90
C ASP A 253 -28.39 -8.72 7.62
N TRP A 254 -28.32 -10.03 7.40
CA TRP A 254 -29.44 -10.75 6.81
C TRP A 254 -30.48 -10.89 7.92
N SER A 255 -31.41 -9.94 8.02
CA SER A 255 -32.59 -10.08 8.88
C SER A 255 -33.85 -9.94 8.04
N GLU A 256 -34.36 -11.08 7.60
CA GLU A 256 -35.72 -11.19 7.10
C GLU A 256 -36.62 -11.46 8.32
N LYS A 257 -37.37 -10.43 8.74
CA LYS A 257 -38.55 -10.58 9.60
C LYS A 257 -39.68 -9.72 9.04
N THR A 258 -40.35 -10.25 8.02
CA THR A 258 -41.74 -9.95 7.72
C THR A 258 -42.59 -11.09 8.28
N ALA A 259 -43.33 -10.80 9.36
CA ALA A 259 -44.35 -11.69 9.85
C ALA A 259 -45.63 -11.55 9.02
N GLY A 260 -46.22 -12.69 8.63
CA GLY A 260 -47.65 -12.83 8.38
C GLY A 260 -48.05 -13.27 6.97
N THR A 261 -48.16 -14.58 6.72
CA THR A 261 -49.46 -15.30 6.57
C THR A 261 -49.29 -16.71 5.97
N ASN A 262 -49.87 -17.69 6.67
CA ASN A 262 -50.45 -18.99 6.27
C ASN A 262 -49.79 -19.92 5.23
N GLY A 263 -49.57 -21.19 5.64
CA GLY A 263 -49.75 -22.33 4.73
C GLY A 263 -48.86 -23.58 4.93
N ASN A 264 -49.17 -24.39 5.94
CA ASN A 264 -49.18 -25.87 5.98
C ASN A 264 -48.08 -26.76 5.32
N ALA A 265 -47.54 -27.67 6.17
CA ALA A 265 -47.18 -29.10 5.97
C ALA A 265 -45.75 -29.56 5.56
N GLY A 266 -45.22 -30.51 6.35
CA GLY A 266 -44.18 -31.53 6.04
C GLY A 266 -42.81 -31.26 6.68
N ASP A 267 -42.51 -31.71 7.90
CA ASP A 267 -41.99 -33.03 8.33
C ASP A 267 -40.59 -33.42 7.80
N ALA A 268 -39.63 -33.58 8.73
CA ALA A 268 -38.65 -34.68 8.88
C ALA A 268 -37.18 -34.29 9.20
N GLY A 269 -36.69 -34.77 10.36
CA GLY A 269 -35.27 -35.10 10.73
C GLY A 269 -34.36 -33.93 11.12
N GLY A 270 -33.77 -33.83 12.33
CA GLY A 270 -32.82 -34.76 13.00
C GLY A 270 -31.40 -34.51 12.44
N ASP A 271 -30.31 -34.19 13.13
CA ASP A 271 -29.83 -34.23 14.52
C ASP A 271 -28.89 -33.00 14.70
N GLY A 272 -28.69 -32.40 15.88
CA GLY A 272 -27.83 -32.93 16.94
C GLY A 272 -26.36 -32.57 16.68
N ASP A 273 -25.87 -31.48 17.25
CA ASP A 273 -24.70 -31.50 18.15
C ASP A 273 -24.38 -30.10 18.68
N ASP A 274 -24.48 -30.03 20.01
CA ASP A 274 -24.07 -28.99 20.93
C ASP A 274 -22.58 -29.22 21.25
N ASP A 275 -21.79 -28.16 21.37
CA ASP A 275 -20.60 -28.13 22.22
C ASP A 275 -20.10 -26.69 22.35
N GLY A 276 -20.19 -26.17 23.57
CA GLY A 276 -19.83 -24.81 23.96
C GLY A 276 -18.41 -24.62 24.51
N PHE A 277 -18.14 -23.34 24.82
CA PHE A 277 -17.10 -22.81 25.73
C PHE A 277 -15.62 -23.00 25.29
N SER A 278 -14.66 -22.09 25.46
CA SER A 278 -14.55 -20.79 26.14
C SER A 278 -13.21 -20.10 25.79
N ASN A 279 -13.18 -18.77 25.92
CA ASN A 279 -12.11 -17.83 26.28
C ASN A 279 -10.60 -18.12 26.00
N GLY A 280 -9.97 -17.12 25.36
CA GLY A 280 -8.74 -16.51 25.90
C GLY A 280 -7.44 -16.65 25.09
N ALA A 281 -7.25 -15.80 24.07
CA ALA A 281 -5.93 -15.36 23.60
C ALA A 281 -6.06 -14.06 22.79
N PRO A 282 -5.14 -13.08 22.93
CA PRO A 282 -5.14 -11.91 22.06
C PRO A 282 -4.68 -12.33 20.67
N THR A 283 -5.59 -12.31 19.70
CA THR A 283 -5.29 -12.59 18.30
C THR A 283 -4.26 -11.57 17.81
N PRO A 284 -3.11 -11.98 17.26
CA PRO A 284 -2.13 -11.03 16.74
C PRO A 284 -2.75 -10.23 15.59
N SER A 285 -2.48 -8.93 15.60
CA SER A 285 -2.91 -7.98 14.58
C SER A 285 -2.63 -8.53 13.19
N ARG A 286 -3.70 -8.77 12.45
CA ARG A 286 -3.69 -9.27 11.08
C ARG A 286 -3.16 -8.19 10.13
N THR A 287 -1.84 -8.10 9.99
CA THR A 287 -1.20 -7.31 8.93
C THR A 287 -1.15 -8.17 7.67
N TRP A 288 -2.01 -7.89 6.70
CA TRP A 288 -2.07 -8.62 5.43
C TRP A 288 -1.65 -7.72 4.28
N SER A 289 -0.36 -7.40 4.20
CA SER A 289 0.23 -7.12 2.90
C SER A 289 0.14 -8.40 2.06
N ILE A 290 -0.35 -8.30 0.81
CA ILE A 290 -0.46 -9.45 -0.12
C ILE A 290 0.90 -10.12 -0.37
N TYR A 291 1.98 -9.38 -0.13
CA TYR A 291 3.33 -9.89 0.03
C TYR A 291 3.65 -9.94 1.52
N LYS A 292 3.87 -11.14 2.08
CA LYS A 292 4.41 -11.26 3.43
C LYS A 292 5.72 -10.50 3.47
N ASP A 293 5.82 -9.49 4.33
CA ASP A 293 7.12 -8.98 4.74
C ASP A 293 7.93 -10.19 5.22
N ASP A 294 9.09 -10.43 4.61
CA ASP A 294 9.99 -11.45 5.11
C ASP A 294 10.27 -11.14 6.58
N ASP A 295 10.17 -12.17 7.43
CA ASP A 295 10.56 -12.08 8.82
C ASP A 295 11.95 -11.43 8.88
N SER A 296 12.12 -10.40 9.70
CA SER A 296 13.42 -9.74 9.87
C SER A 296 14.49 -10.69 10.36
N LYS A 297 14.10 -11.90 10.80
CA LYS A 297 14.94 -13.03 11.18
C LYS A 297 15.11 -14.11 10.11
N ALA A 298 14.57 -13.95 8.91
CA ALA A 298 14.72 -14.94 7.84
C ALA A 298 16.20 -15.12 7.46
N GLY A 299 16.79 -16.26 7.84
CA GLY A 299 18.21 -16.58 7.65
C GLY A 299 19.08 -16.47 8.90
N LEU A 300 18.54 -16.00 10.03
CA LEU A 300 19.15 -16.16 11.35
C LEU A 300 18.80 -17.55 11.91
N PRO A 301 19.65 -18.16 12.75
CA PRO A 301 19.29 -19.36 13.49
C PRO A 301 17.98 -19.12 14.24
N ARG A 302 17.13 -20.15 14.37
CA ARG A 302 15.97 -20.07 15.26
C ARG A 302 16.50 -19.75 16.67
N PRO A 303 15.78 -19.01 17.52
CA PRO A 303 16.23 -18.67 18.87
C PRO A 303 16.63 -19.91 19.69
N GLU A 304 15.99 -21.04 19.43
CA GLU A 304 16.27 -22.36 20.03
C GLU A 304 17.64 -22.95 19.62
N ASP A 305 18.14 -22.54 18.44
CA ASP A 305 19.37 -23.01 17.81
C ASP A 305 20.52 -21.97 17.89
N ASP A 306 20.27 -20.79 18.49
CA ASP A 306 21.25 -19.70 18.62
C ASP A 306 21.99 -19.79 19.99
N PRO A 307 23.29 -20.12 20.00
CA PRO A 307 24.07 -20.23 21.23
C PRO A 307 24.31 -18.87 21.92
N ASP A 308 24.12 -17.76 21.23
CA ASP A 308 24.26 -16.41 21.78
C ASP A 308 22.93 -15.82 22.28
N ASP A 309 21.82 -16.57 22.17
CA ASP A 309 20.54 -16.15 22.72
C ASP A 309 20.61 -16.05 24.26
N PRO A 310 20.13 -14.95 24.87
CA PRO A 310 20.21 -14.73 26.32
C PRO A 310 19.58 -15.84 27.16
N ILE A 311 18.53 -16.49 26.65
CA ILE A 311 17.81 -17.58 27.34
C ILE A 311 18.63 -18.86 27.25
N ASN A 312 19.15 -19.20 26.07
CA ASN A 312 20.01 -20.39 25.92
C ASN A 312 21.29 -20.27 26.74
N LYS A 313 21.87 -19.07 26.80
CA LYS A 313 23.04 -18.78 27.64
C LYS A 313 22.71 -18.93 29.12
N PHE A 314 21.57 -18.40 29.57
CA PHE A 314 21.09 -18.57 30.94
C PHE A 314 20.85 -20.04 31.29
N VAL A 315 20.21 -20.81 30.41
CA VAL A 315 19.96 -22.24 30.61
C VAL A 315 21.26 -23.04 30.63
N ALA A 316 22.20 -22.73 29.73
CA ALA A 316 23.52 -23.37 29.70
C ALA A 316 24.33 -23.08 30.97
N ASP A 317 24.30 -21.85 31.47
CA ASP A 317 24.95 -21.45 32.73
C ASP A 317 24.31 -22.16 33.93
N GLN A 318 22.98 -22.27 33.98
CA GLN A 318 22.27 -23.01 35.04
C GLN A 318 22.59 -24.51 35.01
N LEU A 319 22.62 -25.12 33.82
CA LEU A 319 22.99 -26.53 33.66
C LEU A 319 24.46 -26.77 34.00
N ALA A 320 25.36 -25.84 33.68
CA ALA A 320 26.76 -25.91 34.07
C ALA A 320 26.93 -25.82 35.59
N ARG A 321 26.14 -24.94 36.24
CA ARG A 321 26.13 -24.76 37.70
C ARG A 321 25.58 -25.98 38.45
N ILE A 322 24.53 -26.60 37.90
CA ILE A 322 23.98 -27.87 38.42
C ILE A 322 24.99 -29.02 38.22
N LYS A 323 25.71 -29.06 37.09
CA LYS A 323 26.74 -30.07 36.82
C LYS A 323 28.03 -29.87 37.63
N SER A 324 28.33 -28.66 38.09
CA SER A 324 29.55 -28.34 38.85
C SER A 324 29.45 -28.61 40.36
N ASN A 325 28.34 -29.22 40.82
CA ASN A 325 28.25 -29.80 42.17
C ASN A 325 28.29 -28.78 43.34
N GLU A 326 27.46 -27.72 43.28
CA GLU A 326 26.95 -27.02 44.48
C GLU A 326 25.76 -27.80 45.10
N SER A 327 25.82 -29.13 45.09
CA SER A 327 24.72 -30.03 45.46
C SER A 327 24.71 -30.43 46.94
N GLN A 328 25.51 -29.78 47.78
CA GLN A 328 25.48 -29.98 49.24
C GLN A 328 24.68 -28.91 50.01
N GLU A 329 24.64 -27.66 49.55
CA GLU A 329 23.94 -26.59 50.30
C GLU A 329 22.41 -26.63 50.10
N PHE A 330 21.92 -27.12 48.95
CA PHE A 330 20.48 -27.17 48.67
C PHE A 330 19.75 -28.35 49.33
N ALA A 331 20.48 -29.40 49.74
CA ALA A 331 19.91 -30.55 50.42
C ALA A 331 19.55 -30.25 51.88
N GLU A 332 20.30 -29.37 52.54
CA GLU A 332 20.05 -28.96 53.93
C GLU A 332 18.89 -27.96 54.04
N GLU A 333 18.70 -27.11 53.02
CA GLU A 333 17.61 -26.11 53.01
C GLU A 333 16.22 -26.75 52.77
N ILE A 334 16.15 -27.85 52.01
CA ILE A 334 14.91 -28.61 51.78
C ILE A 334 14.55 -29.49 53.00
N ALA A 335 15.54 -30.01 53.74
CA ALA A 335 15.29 -30.78 54.94
C ALA A 335 14.70 -29.94 56.09
N ALA A 336 15.07 -28.65 56.17
CA ALA A 336 14.58 -27.73 57.20
C ALA A 336 13.13 -27.22 56.96
N GLN A 337 12.55 -27.43 55.77
CA GLN A 337 11.19 -26.98 55.45
C GLN A 337 10.09 -28.06 55.66
N ASN A 338 10.46 -29.30 55.95
CA ASN A 338 9.50 -30.41 56.15
C ASN A 338 9.26 -30.82 57.61
N ASP A 339 9.88 -30.14 58.58
CA ASP A 339 9.78 -30.49 60.01
C ASP A 339 8.63 -29.80 60.75
N GLY A 340 7.49 -29.61 60.07
CA GLY A 340 6.35 -28.83 60.58
C GLY A 340 4.95 -29.35 60.27
N ALA A 341 4.80 -30.62 59.88
CA ALA A 341 3.49 -31.22 59.63
C ALA A 341 3.42 -32.64 60.20
N ASN A 342 3.22 -32.74 61.52
CA ASN A 342 2.61 -33.88 62.20
C ASN A 342 2.10 -33.39 63.56
N ASP A 343 0.83 -32.95 63.59
CA ASP A 343 -0.01 -33.01 64.78
C ASP A 343 -1.46 -33.26 64.30
N GLU A 344 -2.04 -34.32 64.90
CA GLU A 344 -3.37 -34.95 64.73
C GLU A 344 -3.58 -36.01 63.65
#